data_AF-S3B8T2-F1
#
_entry.id   AF-S3B8T2-F1
#
_cell.length_a   1.000
_cell.length_b   1.000
_cell.length_c   1.000
_cell.angle_alpha   90.00
_cell.angle_beta   90.00
_cell.angle_gamma   90.00
#
_symmetry.space_group_name_H-M   'P 1'
#
loop_
_entity.id
_entity.type
_entity.pdbx_description
1 polymer ?
#
loop_
_entity_poly.entity_id
_entity_poly.type
_entity_poly.pdbx_seq_one_letter_code
_entity_poly.pdbx_strand_id
1 'polypeptide(L)'
;ALDALVEYRRARGLVGASVAWGPWAESGMAADEAVRSRLGRGGVRPLEPKAAVGILGSASGCFAVADVDWERFVPGVTAVRASRLWDEVAPGAGVVVERAEPAGGGGLRKRLAGLSGAARRSSLMDTVRGQVATVLGFADPTVLNPSTAFRELGVDSLMAVELRNALAMVSGLTLPSTVVFDHPSIDALTDLLLTRLFGAAEDTAAEAVRTKSLPDVDDPVVVVGMGCRFPGGVTSPEDLWGLLADGVDAVGAFPADRGWDRLGSVSETGAYARVGGFVEGAADFDAGLFGISPREALAMDPQQRLLLEVAWESLENAGVAPLSLRGQQVGVYAGTNGQDYLALLGLAGESGDGYGGTGNSGSVLSGRVSYALGLEGPAVTVDTACSSSLVAMHMAAQSLRSG
;
A
#
# COMPACT_ATOMS: atom_id res chain seq x y z
N ALA A 1 19.82 -3.83 -13.25
CA ALA A 1 21.02 -3.03 -13.58
C ALA A 1 22.20 -3.93 -14.00
N LEU A 2 22.60 -4.92 -13.20
CA LEU A 2 23.72 -5.82 -13.53
C LEU A 2 23.44 -6.73 -14.74
N ASP A 3 22.23 -7.28 -14.86
CA ASP A 3 21.87 -8.13 -16.00
C ASP A 3 21.96 -7.36 -17.34
N ALA A 4 21.40 -6.15 -17.39
CA ALA A 4 21.48 -5.27 -18.56
C ALA A 4 22.93 -4.94 -18.96
N LEU A 5 23.83 -4.76 -17.98
CA LEU A 5 25.26 -4.55 -18.24
C LEU A 5 25.92 -5.81 -18.83
N VAL A 6 25.57 -6.99 -18.32
CA VAL A 6 26.10 -8.26 -18.83
C VAL A 6 25.61 -8.54 -20.25
N GLU A 7 24.34 -8.31 -20.54
CA GLU A 7 23.78 -8.39 -21.89
C GLU A 7 24.48 -7.44 -22.86
N TYR A 8 24.67 -6.18 -22.46
CA TYR A 8 25.38 -5.16 -23.25
C TYR A 8 26.81 -5.56 -23.61
N ARG A 9 27.52 -6.19 -22.66
CA ARG A 9 28.90 -6.68 -22.85
C ARG A 9 28.93 -7.88 -23.79
N ARG A 10 28.04 -8.84 -23.60
CA ARG A 10 27.97 -10.06 -24.42
C ARG A 10 27.57 -9.76 -25.86
N ALA A 11 26.69 -8.79 -26.09
CA ALA A 11 26.36 -8.31 -27.44
C ALA A 11 27.58 -7.77 -28.21
N ARG A 12 28.67 -7.41 -27.51
CA ARG A 12 29.95 -6.94 -28.10
C ARG A 12 31.05 -8.02 -28.09
N GLY A 13 30.69 -9.27 -27.87
CA GLY A 13 31.65 -10.38 -27.77
C GLY A 13 32.51 -10.35 -26.50
N LEU A 14 32.15 -9.54 -25.51
CA LEU A 14 32.86 -9.47 -24.23
C LEU A 14 32.24 -10.43 -23.21
N VAL A 15 33.09 -10.96 -22.33
CA VAL A 15 32.64 -11.83 -21.22
C VAL A 15 31.93 -11.02 -20.13
N GLY A 16 30.93 -11.65 -19.51
CA GLY A 16 30.18 -11.10 -18.39
C GLY A 16 29.25 -12.15 -17.79
N ALA A 17 29.11 -12.11 -16.47
CA ALA A 17 28.19 -12.93 -15.71
C ALA A 17 27.50 -12.09 -14.62
N SER A 18 26.21 -12.31 -14.44
CA SER A 18 25.40 -11.74 -13.36
C SER A 18 24.64 -12.89 -12.71
N VAL A 19 24.68 -12.97 -11.39
CA VAL A 19 24.10 -14.08 -10.62
C VAL A 19 23.10 -13.54 -9.63
N ALA A 20 21.84 -13.92 -9.79
CA ALA A 20 20.80 -13.68 -8.80
C ALA A 20 20.77 -14.84 -7.81
N TRP A 21 21.12 -14.59 -6.56
CA TRP A 21 21.17 -15.62 -5.53
C TRP A 21 19.86 -15.72 -4.76
N GLY A 22 19.38 -16.95 -4.61
CA GLY A 22 18.36 -17.31 -3.63
C GLY A 22 18.85 -17.20 -2.19
N PRO A 23 18.00 -17.53 -1.21
CA PRO A 23 18.35 -17.45 0.21
C PRO A 23 19.53 -18.37 0.54
N TRP A 24 20.47 -17.90 1.35
CA TRP A 24 21.64 -18.69 1.79
C TRP A 24 21.39 -19.32 3.15
N ALA A 25 21.88 -20.54 3.35
CA ALA A 25 21.94 -21.16 4.67
C ALA A 25 23.03 -20.49 5.52
N GLU A 26 22.90 -20.62 6.84
CA GLU A 26 23.91 -20.23 7.86
C GLU A 26 24.14 -18.72 8.06
N SER A 27 23.84 -17.85 7.09
CA SER A 27 23.98 -16.39 7.21
C SER A 27 23.06 -15.61 6.24
N GLY A 28 22.79 -14.32 6.53
CA GLY A 28 21.95 -13.45 5.70
C GLY A 28 20.45 -13.50 6.00
N MET A 29 19.60 -13.11 5.03
CA MET A 29 18.13 -12.97 5.18
C MET A 29 17.39 -14.26 5.60
N ALA A 30 18.03 -15.43 5.53
CA ALA A 30 17.47 -16.73 5.94
C ALA A 30 18.27 -17.37 7.10
N ALA A 31 19.00 -16.58 7.89
CA ALA A 31 19.69 -17.07 9.09
C ALA A 31 18.71 -17.38 10.25
N ASP A 32 17.54 -16.75 10.25
CA ASP A 32 16.47 -17.00 11.23
C ASP A 32 15.74 -18.31 10.92
N GLU A 33 15.64 -19.20 11.91
CA GLU A 33 14.98 -20.51 11.81
C GLU A 33 13.50 -20.39 11.40
N ALA A 34 12.82 -19.34 11.82
CA ALA A 34 11.44 -19.07 11.41
C ALA A 34 11.35 -18.74 9.91
N VAL A 35 12.31 -17.97 9.38
CA VAL A 35 12.40 -17.64 7.95
C VAL A 35 12.76 -18.88 7.12
N ARG A 36 13.65 -19.75 7.63
CA ARG A 36 13.99 -21.03 6.98
C ARG A 36 12.80 -21.99 6.90
N SER A 37 12.09 -22.16 8.02
CA SER A 37 10.90 -23.02 8.09
C SER A 37 9.80 -22.51 7.14
N ARG A 38 9.64 -21.18 7.04
CA ARG A 38 8.68 -20.52 6.15
C ARG A 38 9.04 -20.62 4.67
N LEU A 39 10.29 -20.37 4.27
CA LEU A 39 10.75 -20.57 2.89
C LEU A 39 10.57 -22.03 2.45
N GLY A 40 10.92 -22.98 3.35
CA GLY A 40 10.71 -24.40 3.13
C GLY A 40 9.23 -24.77 2.94
N ARG A 41 8.30 -24.07 3.61
CA ARG A 41 6.86 -24.26 3.41
C ARG A 41 6.38 -23.82 2.02
N GLY A 42 7.00 -22.79 1.46
CA GLY A 42 6.75 -22.31 0.09
C GLY A 42 7.49 -23.08 -1.00
N GLY A 43 8.35 -24.05 -0.64
CA GLY A 43 9.12 -24.85 -1.60
C GLY A 43 10.46 -24.24 -2.02
N VAL A 44 10.94 -23.17 -1.37
CA VAL A 44 12.29 -22.62 -1.61
C VAL A 44 13.17 -22.96 -0.42
N ARG A 45 14.31 -23.61 -0.66
CA ARG A 45 15.23 -24.05 0.38
C ARG A 45 16.45 -23.11 0.42
N PRO A 46 17.02 -22.86 1.62
CA PRO A 46 18.28 -22.13 1.72
C PRO A 46 19.42 -22.90 1.04
N LEU A 47 20.22 -22.19 0.24
CA LEU A 47 21.38 -22.71 -0.46
C LEU A 47 22.51 -23.03 0.52
N GLU A 48 23.09 -24.24 0.42
CA GLU A 48 24.30 -24.58 1.15
C GLU A 48 25.49 -23.77 0.60
N PRO A 49 26.23 -22.99 1.42
CA PRO A 49 27.20 -22.03 0.92
C PRO A 49 28.30 -22.63 0.04
N LYS A 50 28.83 -23.82 0.39
CA LYS A 50 29.92 -24.44 -0.39
C LYS A 50 29.44 -24.90 -1.76
N ALA A 51 28.27 -25.52 -1.83
CA ALA A 51 27.64 -25.93 -3.08
C ALA A 51 27.30 -24.73 -3.96
N ALA A 52 26.74 -23.66 -3.37
CA ALA A 52 26.36 -22.44 -4.10
C ALA A 52 27.57 -21.74 -4.73
N VAL A 53 28.65 -21.52 -3.96
CA VAL A 53 29.88 -20.86 -4.46
C VAL A 53 30.54 -21.68 -5.58
N GLY A 54 30.41 -23.02 -5.55
CA GLY A 54 30.95 -23.89 -6.61
C GLY A 54 30.45 -23.55 -8.02
N ILE A 55 29.29 -22.91 -8.15
CA ILE A 55 28.67 -22.52 -9.42
C ILE A 55 29.40 -21.33 -10.07
N LEU A 56 30.11 -20.49 -9.29
CA LEU A 56 30.85 -19.35 -9.83
C LEU A 56 31.92 -19.77 -10.85
N GLY A 57 32.46 -20.98 -10.74
CA GLY A 57 33.47 -21.51 -11.67
C GLY A 57 32.96 -21.79 -13.08
N SER A 58 31.65 -21.95 -13.27
CA SER A 58 31.01 -22.27 -14.56
C SER A 58 30.03 -21.19 -15.04
N ALA A 59 29.91 -20.10 -14.27
CA ALA A 59 29.00 -18.98 -14.50
C ALA A 59 29.27 -18.22 -15.82
N SER A 60 28.28 -18.18 -16.72
CA SER A 60 28.35 -17.36 -17.95
C SER A 60 26.98 -16.81 -18.32
N GLY A 61 26.87 -15.48 -18.47
CA GLY A 61 25.59 -14.83 -18.77
C GLY A 61 24.79 -14.45 -17.52
N CYS A 62 23.48 -14.29 -17.67
CA CYS A 62 22.59 -13.92 -16.58
C CYS A 62 21.84 -15.18 -16.12
N PHE A 63 21.94 -15.53 -14.84
CA PHE A 63 21.22 -16.68 -14.29
C PHE A 63 20.86 -16.49 -12.83
N ALA A 64 19.82 -17.21 -12.40
CA ALA A 64 19.39 -17.28 -11.01
C ALA A 64 19.75 -18.64 -10.43
N VAL A 65 20.22 -18.64 -9.18
CA VAL A 65 20.53 -19.86 -8.42
C VAL A 65 19.59 -19.93 -7.23
N ALA A 66 18.77 -20.97 -7.15
CA ALA A 66 17.90 -21.25 -6.03
C ALA A 66 17.74 -22.77 -5.87
N ASP A 67 17.62 -23.26 -4.64
CA ASP A 67 17.21 -24.63 -4.36
C ASP A 67 15.68 -24.64 -4.22
N VAL A 68 15.00 -25.28 -5.19
CA VAL A 68 13.55 -25.26 -5.29
C VAL A 68 13.02 -26.68 -5.27
N ASP A 69 12.09 -26.91 -4.34
CA ASP A 69 11.21 -28.07 -4.31
C ASP A 69 10.04 -27.84 -5.26
N TRP A 70 10.20 -28.25 -6.52
CA TRP A 70 9.24 -27.95 -7.57
C TRP A 70 7.84 -28.54 -7.31
N GLU A 71 7.76 -29.71 -6.69
CA GLU A 71 6.48 -30.36 -6.33
C GLU A 71 5.69 -29.54 -5.31
N ARG A 72 6.38 -28.76 -4.48
CA ARG A 72 5.77 -27.87 -3.49
C ARG A 72 5.57 -26.45 -3.99
N PHE A 73 6.52 -25.94 -4.76
CA PHE A 73 6.53 -24.55 -5.24
C PHE A 73 5.48 -24.30 -6.32
N VAL A 74 5.41 -25.18 -7.34
CA VAL A 74 4.54 -24.97 -8.53
C VAL A 74 3.05 -24.92 -8.16
N PRO A 75 2.49 -25.83 -7.34
CA PRO A 75 1.08 -25.75 -6.95
C PRO A 75 0.74 -24.45 -6.21
N GLY A 76 1.64 -23.96 -5.35
CA GLY A 76 1.44 -22.72 -4.59
C GLY A 76 1.35 -21.48 -5.48
N VAL A 77 2.22 -21.36 -6.48
CA VAL A 77 2.25 -20.19 -7.38
C VAL A 77 1.24 -20.26 -8.53
N THR A 78 0.74 -21.45 -8.87
CA THR A 78 -0.27 -21.64 -9.93
C THR A 78 -1.70 -21.75 -9.43
N ALA A 79 -1.92 -21.80 -8.10
CA ALA A 79 -3.25 -21.93 -7.49
C ALA A 79 -4.25 -20.84 -7.92
N VAL A 80 -3.77 -19.64 -8.23
CA VAL A 80 -4.61 -18.50 -8.65
C VAL A 80 -4.65 -18.33 -10.16
N ARG A 81 -3.52 -18.57 -10.83
CA ARG A 81 -3.38 -18.39 -12.29
C ARG A 81 -2.43 -19.43 -12.84
N ALA A 82 -2.91 -20.23 -13.78
CA ALA A 82 -2.07 -21.16 -14.53
C ALA A 82 -0.98 -20.38 -15.29
N SER A 83 0.25 -20.91 -15.28
CA SER A 83 1.40 -20.33 -15.97
C SER A 83 2.14 -21.42 -16.72
N ARG A 84 2.22 -21.27 -18.05
CA ARG A 84 2.93 -22.21 -18.94
C ARG A 84 4.45 -22.17 -18.77
N LEU A 85 4.98 -21.14 -18.12
CA LEU A 85 6.40 -21.03 -17.80
C LEU A 85 6.89 -22.26 -17.00
N TRP A 86 6.05 -22.78 -16.10
CA TRP A 86 6.42 -23.89 -15.24
C TRP A 86 6.43 -25.24 -15.96
N ASP A 87 5.73 -25.35 -17.09
CA ASP A 87 5.79 -26.53 -17.96
C ASP A 87 7.19 -26.68 -18.60
N GLU A 88 7.88 -25.55 -18.81
CA GLU A 88 9.23 -25.51 -19.37
C GLU A 88 10.32 -25.61 -18.28
N VAL A 89 10.13 -24.94 -17.15
CA VAL A 89 11.15 -24.82 -16.08
C VAL A 89 11.13 -26.03 -15.11
N ALA A 90 9.97 -26.65 -14.90
CA ALA A 90 9.79 -27.78 -13.99
C ALA A 90 8.86 -28.85 -14.59
N PRO A 91 9.24 -29.47 -15.72
CA PRO A 91 8.40 -30.45 -16.41
C PRO A 91 8.06 -31.63 -15.49
N GLY A 92 6.77 -31.89 -15.29
CA GLY A 92 6.26 -32.96 -14.41
C GLY A 92 5.93 -32.53 -12.97
N ALA A 93 6.36 -31.34 -12.52
CA ALA A 93 5.93 -30.79 -11.23
C ALA A 93 4.49 -30.27 -11.26
N GLY A 94 3.98 -29.97 -12.46
CA GLY A 94 2.56 -29.78 -12.73
C GLY A 94 1.86 -31.13 -12.88
N VAL A 95 1.66 -31.87 -11.78
CA VAL A 95 0.67 -32.94 -11.81
C VAL A 95 -0.68 -32.29 -12.06
N VAL A 96 -1.29 -32.71 -13.16
CA VAL A 96 -2.67 -32.46 -13.58
C VAL A 96 -3.55 -32.24 -12.33
N VAL A 97 -3.91 -30.98 -12.08
CA VAL A 97 -5.16 -30.72 -11.36
C VAL A 97 -6.23 -31.09 -12.38
N GLU A 98 -6.51 -32.39 -12.47
CA GLU A 98 -7.85 -32.85 -12.76
C GLU A 98 -8.71 -31.97 -11.87
N ARG A 99 -9.65 -31.26 -12.48
CA ARG A 99 -10.56 -30.35 -11.80
C ARG A 99 -11.37 -31.19 -10.83
N ALA A 100 -10.78 -31.52 -9.68
CA ALA A 100 -11.46 -32.01 -8.52
C ALA A 100 -12.41 -30.89 -8.20
N GLU A 101 -13.70 -31.15 -8.37
CA GLU A 101 -14.71 -30.33 -7.74
C GLU A 101 -14.25 -30.08 -6.30
N PRO A 102 -14.31 -28.84 -5.80
CA PRO A 102 -13.85 -28.53 -4.46
C PRO A 102 -14.72 -29.30 -3.46
N ALA A 103 -14.28 -30.50 -3.10
CA ALA A 103 -14.78 -31.29 -1.99
C ALA A 103 -14.33 -30.61 -0.69
N GLY A 104 -14.94 -29.46 -0.40
CA GLY A 104 -14.64 -28.65 0.78
C GLY A 104 -15.34 -27.29 0.81
N GLY A 105 -15.62 -26.69 -0.36
CA GLY A 105 -16.08 -25.30 -0.46
C GLY A 105 -17.50 -25.00 0.06
N GLY A 106 -18.25 -26.02 0.48
CA GLY A 106 -19.58 -25.88 1.09
C GLY A 106 -19.64 -26.23 2.58
N GLY A 107 -18.56 -26.73 3.17
CA GLY A 107 -18.56 -27.28 4.53
C GLY A 107 -18.86 -26.24 5.61
N LEU A 108 -18.18 -25.09 5.53
CA LEU A 108 -18.38 -23.99 6.48
C LEU A 108 -19.76 -23.35 6.34
N ARG A 109 -20.20 -23.07 5.10
CA ARG A 109 -21.55 -22.52 4.84
C ARG A 109 -22.65 -23.45 5.35
N LYS A 110 -22.54 -24.77 5.11
CA LYS A 110 -23.51 -25.77 5.62
C LYS A 110 -23.53 -25.83 7.14
N ARG A 111 -22.37 -25.81 7.80
CA ARG A 111 -22.26 -25.78 9.27
C ARG A 111 -22.90 -24.52 9.89
N LEU A 112 -22.75 -23.39 9.21
CA LEU A 112 -23.20 -22.08 9.69
C LEU A 112 -24.66 -21.75 9.30
N ALA A 113 -25.23 -22.42 8.30
CA ALA A 113 -26.58 -22.14 7.79
C ALA A 113 -27.69 -22.39 8.83
N GLY A 114 -27.51 -23.37 9.72
CA GLY A 114 -28.48 -23.72 10.77
C GLY A 114 -28.40 -22.86 12.05
N LEU A 115 -27.43 -21.94 12.14
CA LEU A 115 -27.24 -21.08 13.31
C LEU A 115 -27.96 -19.73 13.15
N SER A 116 -28.40 -19.16 14.27
CA SER A 116 -28.90 -17.77 14.36
C SER A 116 -27.79 -16.78 14.01
N GLY A 117 -28.13 -15.55 13.61
CA GLY A 117 -27.14 -14.54 13.14
C GLY A 117 -25.99 -14.29 14.13
N ALA A 118 -26.29 -14.17 15.43
CA ALA A 118 -25.28 -13.98 16.47
C ALA A 118 -24.39 -15.22 16.68
N ALA A 119 -25.00 -16.42 16.74
CA ALA A 119 -24.26 -17.68 16.88
C ALA A 119 -23.40 -17.99 15.65
N ARG A 120 -23.88 -17.61 14.46
CA ARG A 120 -23.18 -17.74 13.18
C ARG A 120 -21.94 -16.86 13.15
N ARG A 121 -22.07 -15.59 13.56
CA ARG A 121 -20.93 -14.67 13.65
C ARG A 121 -19.89 -15.17 14.65
N SER A 122 -20.31 -15.59 15.84
CA SER A 122 -19.37 -16.12 16.85
C SER A 122 -18.59 -17.33 16.32
N SER A 123 -19.29 -18.31 15.73
CA SER A 123 -18.63 -19.52 15.22
C SER A 123 -17.69 -19.24 14.03
N LEU A 124 -18.01 -18.27 13.17
CA LEU A 124 -17.11 -17.85 12.10
C LEU A 124 -15.91 -17.09 12.65
N MET A 125 -16.12 -16.20 13.62
CA MET A 125 -15.04 -15.46 14.29
C MET A 125 -14.04 -16.41 14.95
N ASP A 126 -14.49 -17.46 15.62
CA ASP A 126 -13.61 -18.49 16.20
C ASP A 126 -12.79 -19.21 15.13
N THR A 127 -13.40 -19.44 13.96
CA THR A 127 -12.70 -20.04 12.82
C THR A 127 -11.62 -19.12 12.27
N VAL A 128 -11.93 -17.84 12.06
CA VAL A 128 -10.95 -16.82 11.59
C VAL A 128 -9.84 -16.65 12.62
N ARG A 129 -10.18 -16.55 13.91
CA ARG A 129 -9.23 -16.43 15.01
C ARG A 129 -8.28 -17.62 15.09
N GLY A 130 -8.78 -18.84 14.90
CA GLY A 130 -7.97 -20.05 14.83
C GLY A 130 -6.97 -20.05 13.65
N GLN A 131 -7.36 -19.55 12.48
CA GLN A 131 -6.44 -19.41 11.35
C GLN A 131 -5.36 -18.35 11.63
N VAL A 132 -5.73 -17.22 12.21
CA VAL A 132 -4.78 -16.15 12.57
C VAL A 132 -3.77 -16.66 13.61
N ALA A 133 -4.25 -17.35 14.65
CA ALA A 133 -3.39 -17.97 15.67
C ALA A 133 -2.41 -18.98 15.06
N THR A 134 -2.86 -19.78 14.11
CA THR A 134 -2.02 -20.77 13.42
C THR A 134 -0.91 -20.11 12.60
N VAL A 135 -1.23 -19.03 11.88
CA VAL A 135 -0.25 -18.27 11.08
C VAL A 135 0.77 -17.56 11.96
N LEU A 136 0.32 -17.01 13.09
CA LEU A 136 1.18 -16.32 14.07
C LEU A 136 1.92 -17.27 15.03
N GLY A 137 1.61 -18.57 15.01
CA GLY A 137 2.24 -19.56 15.89
C GLY A 137 1.75 -19.57 17.34
N PHE A 138 0.59 -18.97 17.63
CA PHE A 138 -0.03 -19.04 18.96
C PHE A 138 -0.71 -20.41 19.17
N ALA A 139 -0.41 -21.06 20.30
CA ALA A 139 -1.06 -22.31 20.70
C ALA A 139 -2.51 -22.10 21.18
N ASP A 140 -2.82 -20.94 21.75
CA ASP A 140 -4.15 -20.56 22.21
C ASP A 140 -4.70 -19.38 21.39
N PRO A 141 -5.74 -19.60 20.56
CA PRO A 141 -6.37 -18.54 19.78
C PRO A 141 -7.06 -17.48 20.63
N THR A 142 -7.49 -17.79 21.85
CA THR A 142 -8.31 -16.89 22.68
C THR A 142 -7.56 -15.66 23.18
N VAL A 143 -6.22 -15.71 23.17
CA VAL A 143 -5.33 -14.60 23.53
C VAL A 143 -5.39 -13.46 22.51
N LEU A 144 -5.82 -13.74 21.27
CA LEU A 144 -5.93 -12.73 20.22
C LEU A 144 -7.17 -11.85 20.40
N ASN A 145 -6.93 -10.55 20.54
CA ASN A 145 -8.01 -9.55 20.54
C ASN A 145 -8.58 -9.37 19.12
N PRO A 146 -9.89 -9.58 18.90
CA PRO A 146 -10.49 -9.52 17.57
C PRO A 146 -10.44 -8.17 16.85
N SER A 147 -10.38 -7.07 17.62
CA SER A 147 -10.39 -5.70 17.08
C SER A 147 -8.98 -5.16 16.80
N THR A 148 -7.93 -5.84 17.27
CA THR A 148 -6.54 -5.40 17.07
C THR A 148 -6.14 -5.54 15.61
N ALA A 149 -5.42 -4.55 15.10
CA ALA A 149 -4.96 -4.55 13.72
C ALA A 149 -3.95 -5.69 13.48
N PHE A 150 -4.02 -6.37 12.34
CA PHE A 150 -3.10 -7.47 12.02
C PHE A 150 -1.62 -7.06 12.04
N ARG A 151 -1.30 -5.81 11.68
CA ARG A 151 0.07 -5.28 11.77
C ARG A 151 0.57 -5.22 13.21
N GLU A 152 -0.28 -4.83 14.16
CA GLU A 152 0.04 -4.78 15.59
C GLU A 152 0.20 -6.18 16.18
N LEU A 153 -0.49 -7.17 15.59
CA LEU A 153 -0.32 -8.59 15.90
C LEU A 153 0.92 -9.23 15.24
N GLY A 154 1.70 -8.46 14.46
CA GLY A 154 2.91 -8.94 13.79
C GLY A 154 2.68 -9.67 12.46
N VAL A 155 1.48 -9.55 11.85
CA VAL A 155 1.21 -10.11 10.52
C VAL A 155 1.98 -9.29 9.47
N ASP A 156 2.92 -9.94 8.79
CA ASP A 156 3.67 -9.37 7.67
C ASP A 156 3.05 -9.68 6.30
N SER A 157 3.68 -9.18 5.23
CA SER A 157 3.17 -9.31 3.87
C SER A 157 3.05 -10.74 3.33
N LEU A 158 3.80 -11.72 3.85
CA LEU A 158 3.66 -13.12 3.43
C LEU A 158 2.66 -13.85 4.34
N MET A 159 2.63 -13.53 5.64
CA MET A 159 1.62 -14.04 6.57
C MET A 159 0.21 -13.63 6.12
N ALA A 160 0.05 -12.43 5.56
CA ALA A 160 -1.19 -11.99 4.93
C ALA A 160 -1.63 -12.92 3.78
N VAL A 161 -0.68 -13.37 2.96
CA VAL A 161 -0.96 -14.31 1.85
C VAL A 161 -1.30 -15.71 2.38
N GLU A 162 -0.57 -16.19 3.39
CA GLU A 162 -0.84 -17.48 4.04
C GLU A 162 -2.23 -17.51 4.70
N LEU A 163 -2.56 -16.46 5.46
CA LEU A 163 -3.87 -16.29 6.08
C LEU A 163 -4.98 -16.25 5.04
N ARG A 164 -4.79 -15.48 3.96
CA ARG A 164 -5.75 -15.44 2.83
C ARG A 164 -5.97 -16.82 2.22
N ASN A 165 -4.90 -17.58 1.98
CA ASN A 165 -5.00 -18.91 1.39
C ASN A 165 -5.72 -19.89 2.33
N ALA A 166 -5.41 -19.84 3.62
CA ALA A 166 -6.06 -20.67 4.64
C ALA A 166 -7.57 -20.35 4.74
N LEU A 167 -7.94 -19.05 4.75
CA LEU A 167 -9.33 -18.62 4.78
C LEU A 167 -10.08 -18.99 3.50
N ALA A 168 -9.46 -18.85 2.32
CA ALA A 168 -10.05 -19.28 1.05
C ALA A 168 -10.35 -20.78 1.05
N MET A 169 -9.42 -21.58 1.56
CA MET A 169 -9.57 -23.04 1.67
C MET A 169 -10.72 -23.44 2.61
N VAL A 170 -10.80 -22.83 3.79
CA VAL A 170 -11.82 -23.20 4.81
C VAL A 170 -13.21 -22.65 4.45
N SER A 171 -13.27 -21.47 3.85
CA SER A 171 -14.54 -20.84 3.46
C SER A 171 -15.08 -21.33 2.10
N GLY A 172 -14.21 -21.85 1.23
CA GLY A 172 -14.55 -22.15 -0.15
C GLY A 172 -14.69 -20.92 -1.05
N LEU A 173 -14.36 -19.73 -0.54
CA LEU A 173 -14.48 -18.48 -1.27
C LEU A 173 -13.20 -18.15 -2.04
N THR A 174 -13.36 -17.52 -3.20
CA THR A 174 -12.25 -16.85 -3.88
C THR A 174 -12.01 -15.49 -3.22
N LEU A 175 -10.86 -15.34 -2.55
CA LEU A 175 -10.47 -14.13 -1.84
C LEU A 175 -9.34 -13.39 -2.59
N PRO A 176 -9.43 -12.05 -2.77
CA PRO A 176 -8.34 -11.25 -3.33
C PRO A 176 -7.06 -11.34 -2.49
N SER A 177 -5.89 -11.10 -3.10
CA SER A 177 -4.60 -11.09 -2.39
C SER A 177 -4.48 -9.97 -1.35
N THR A 178 -5.29 -8.92 -1.49
CA THR A 178 -5.31 -7.74 -0.60
C THR A 178 -6.23 -7.91 0.60
N VAL A 179 -7.05 -8.97 0.68
CA VAL A 179 -8.17 -9.08 1.65
C VAL A 179 -7.77 -8.90 3.12
N VAL A 180 -6.57 -9.32 3.51
CA VAL A 180 -6.06 -9.17 4.90
C VAL A 180 -5.63 -7.73 5.19
N PHE A 181 -5.27 -6.97 4.16
CA PHE A 181 -4.97 -5.54 4.27
C PHE A 181 -6.25 -4.69 4.23
N ASP A 182 -7.18 -5.05 3.35
CA ASP A 182 -8.47 -4.36 3.18
C ASP A 182 -9.35 -4.53 4.44
N HIS A 183 -9.22 -5.66 5.12
CA HIS A 183 -9.92 -5.98 6.36
C HIS A 183 -8.91 -6.31 7.47
N PRO A 184 -8.28 -5.30 8.10
CA PRO A 184 -7.08 -5.49 8.90
C PRO A 184 -7.33 -6.00 10.32
N SER A 185 -8.44 -6.70 10.60
CA SER A 185 -8.73 -7.29 11.90
C SER A 185 -9.55 -8.58 11.78
N ILE A 186 -9.59 -9.37 12.86
CA ILE A 186 -10.37 -10.61 12.91
C ILE A 186 -11.85 -10.30 12.75
N ASP A 187 -12.33 -9.22 13.37
CA ASP A 187 -13.71 -8.78 13.21
C ASP A 187 -14.03 -8.38 11.77
N ALA A 188 -13.18 -7.56 11.14
CA ALA A 188 -13.41 -7.09 9.78
C ALA A 188 -13.42 -8.25 8.77
N LEU A 189 -12.51 -9.23 8.90
CA LEU A 189 -12.54 -10.44 8.06
C LEU A 189 -13.76 -11.32 8.34
N THR A 190 -14.19 -11.42 9.59
CA THR A 190 -15.38 -12.19 9.94
C THR A 190 -16.62 -11.60 9.28
N ASP A 191 -16.79 -10.28 9.33
CA ASP A 191 -17.93 -9.60 8.73
C ASP A 191 -17.94 -9.72 7.20
N LEU A 192 -16.78 -9.54 6.55
CA LEU A 192 -16.66 -9.79 5.10
C LEU A 192 -17.08 -11.21 4.74
N LEU A 193 -16.57 -12.21 5.46
CA LEU A 193 -16.84 -13.62 5.15
C LEU A 193 -18.31 -13.96 5.39
N LEU A 194 -18.97 -13.38 6.41
CA LEU A 194 -20.41 -13.53 6.61
C LEU A 194 -21.20 -12.99 5.41
N THR A 195 -20.88 -11.77 4.96
CA THR A 195 -21.52 -11.14 3.81
C THR A 195 -21.32 -11.97 2.55
N ARG A 196 -20.10 -12.45 2.28
CA ARG A 196 -19.80 -13.29 1.11
C ARG A 196 -20.48 -14.66 1.16
N LEU A 197 -20.62 -15.28 2.34
CA LEU A 197 -21.22 -16.61 2.50
C LEU A 197 -22.75 -16.60 2.49
N PHE A 198 -23.38 -15.52 2.96
CA PHE A 198 -24.83 -15.47 3.21
C PHE A 198 -25.56 -14.27 2.57
N GLY A 199 -24.85 -13.22 2.12
CA GLY A 199 -25.42 -12.01 1.53
C GLY A 199 -25.99 -12.18 0.11
N ALA A 200 -25.67 -13.29 -0.57
CA ALA A 200 -26.17 -13.56 -1.93
C ALA A 200 -27.70 -13.80 -2.03
N ALA A 201 -28.46 -13.72 -0.93
CA ALA A 201 -29.92 -13.88 -0.92
C ALA A 201 -30.71 -12.55 -0.88
N GLU A 202 -30.05 -11.40 -0.68
CA GLU A 202 -30.74 -10.09 -0.62
C GLU A 202 -30.31 -9.12 -1.76
N ASP A 203 -29.15 -9.35 -2.40
CA ASP A 203 -28.64 -8.45 -3.45
C ASP A 203 -29.19 -8.69 -4.87
N THR A 204 -29.87 -9.81 -5.13
CA THR A 204 -30.41 -10.09 -6.49
C THR A 204 -31.59 -9.18 -6.88
N ALA A 205 -32.18 -8.45 -5.93
CA ALA A 205 -33.24 -7.47 -6.20
C ALA A 205 -32.73 -6.01 -6.26
N ALA A 206 -31.57 -5.71 -5.67
CA ALA A 206 -31.03 -4.35 -5.60
C ALA A 206 -30.00 -4.06 -6.71
N GLU A 207 -29.29 -5.07 -7.21
CA GLU A 207 -28.26 -4.90 -8.24
C GLU A 207 -28.83 -4.78 -9.66
N ALA A 208 -30.08 -5.19 -9.89
CA ALA A 208 -30.76 -5.14 -11.19
C ALA A 208 -31.32 -3.75 -11.57
N VAL A 209 -31.17 -2.72 -10.74
CA VAL A 209 -31.67 -1.34 -11.01
C VAL A 209 -30.54 -0.31 -11.22
N ARG A 210 -29.27 -0.70 -11.11
CA ARG A 210 -28.15 0.18 -11.53
C ARG A 210 -27.57 -0.28 -12.86
N THR A 211 -28.39 -0.24 -13.90
CA THR A 211 -27.87 -0.02 -15.25
C THR A 211 -27.16 1.33 -15.24
N LYS A 212 -25.83 1.33 -15.00
CA LYS A 212 -24.95 2.46 -15.28
C LYS A 212 -25.22 2.84 -16.73
N SER A 213 -25.97 3.92 -16.96
CA SER A 213 -25.99 4.58 -18.26
C SER A 213 -24.56 4.91 -18.61
N LEU A 214 -24.17 4.73 -19.87
CA LEU A 214 -22.90 5.28 -20.36
C LEU A 214 -22.87 6.76 -19.94
N PRO A 215 -21.82 7.21 -19.23
CA PRO A 215 -21.73 8.58 -18.76
C PRO A 215 -21.83 9.50 -19.96
N ASP A 216 -22.74 10.47 -19.88
CA ASP A 216 -22.85 11.51 -20.87
C ASP A 216 -21.52 12.27 -20.88
N VAL A 217 -20.90 12.41 -22.06
CA VAL A 217 -19.62 13.14 -22.19
C VAL A 217 -19.79 14.61 -21.77
N ASP A 218 -21.03 15.08 -21.79
CA ASP A 218 -21.45 16.42 -21.39
C ASP A 218 -21.80 16.55 -19.90
N ASP A 219 -21.71 15.47 -19.08
CA ASP A 219 -21.91 15.58 -17.62
C ASP A 219 -20.75 16.38 -16.98
N PRO A 220 -21.03 17.58 -16.44
CA PRO A 220 -19.98 18.46 -15.91
C PRO A 220 -19.41 17.92 -14.59
N VAL A 221 -18.10 18.02 -14.43
CA VAL A 221 -17.46 17.79 -13.13
C VAL A 221 -17.72 19.00 -12.23
N VAL A 222 -18.37 18.77 -11.09
CA VAL A 222 -18.73 19.82 -10.13
C VAL A 222 -17.72 19.84 -8.98
N VAL A 223 -17.16 21.02 -8.71
CA VAL A 223 -16.37 21.25 -7.49
C VAL A 223 -17.34 21.55 -6.35
N VAL A 224 -17.44 20.61 -5.41
CA VAL A 224 -18.42 20.68 -4.30
C VAL A 224 -17.83 21.18 -2.98
N GLY A 225 -16.50 21.19 -2.85
CA GLY A 225 -15.78 21.70 -1.69
C GLY A 225 -14.32 21.93 -2.02
N MET A 226 -13.66 22.81 -1.27
CA MET A 226 -12.26 23.17 -1.45
C MET A 226 -11.64 23.55 -0.10
N GLY A 227 -10.36 23.27 0.07
CA GLY A 227 -9.53 23.75 1.16
C GLY A 227 -8.18 24.20 0.60
N CYS A 228 -7.47 25.08 1.30
CA CYS A 228 -6.18 25.55 0.81
C CYS A 228 -5.28 26.11 1.90
N ARG A 229 -3.99 26.18 1.58
CA ARG A 229 -2.96 26.90 2.33
C ARG A 229 -2.14 27.71 1.34
N PHE A 230 -2.06 29.01 1.55
CA PHE A 230 -1.31 29.93 0.69
C PHE A 230 -0.55 30.98 1.53
N PRO A 231 0.43 31.68 0.94
CA PRO A 231 1.11 32.79 1.61
C PRO A 231 0.14 33.89 2.07
N GLY A 232 0.56 34.67 3.08
CA GLY A 232 -0.23 35.78 3.62
C GLY A 232 -1.28 35.34 4.64
N GLY A 233 -1.01 34.28 5.41
CA GLY A 233 -1.92 33.75 6.42
C GLY A 233 -3.19 33.07 5.88
N VAL A 234 -3.21 32.69 4.60
CA VAL A 234 -4.39 32.08 3.98
C VAL A 234 -4.57 30.63 4.43
N THR A 235 -5.67 30.38 5.14
CA THR A 235 -6.05 29.04 5.61
C THR A 235 -7.36 28.52 5.03
N SER A 236 -8.11 29.37 4.32
CA SER A 236 -9.40 29.02 3.73
C SER A 236 -9.58 29.65 2.33
N PRO A 237 -10.52 29.12 1.51
CA PRO A 237 -10.94 29.75 0.26
C PRO A 237 -11.38 31.21 0.43
N GLU A 238 -12.03 31.51 1.55
CA GLU A 238 -12.51 32.84 1.91
C GLU A 238 -11.34 33.79 2.20
N ASP A 239 -10.31 33.33 2.93
CA ASP A 239 -9.08 34.10 3.15
C ASP A 239 -8.37 34.38 1.83
N LEU A 240 -8.29 33.38 0.95
CA LEU A 240 -7.69 33.52 -0.37
C LEU A 240 -8.42 34.58 -1.19
N TRP A 241 -9.75 34.54 -1.17
CA TRP A 241 -10.56 35.54 -1.86
C TRP A 241 -10.33 36.94 -1.30
N GLY A 242 -10.29 37.10 0.02
CA GLY A 242 -9.99 38.39 0.67
C GLY A 242 -8.63 38.94 0.22
N LEU A 243 -7.58 38.12 0.29
CA LEU A 243 -6.23 38.49 -0.14
C LEU A 243 -6.19 38.98 -1.60
N LEU A 244 -6.86 38.25 -2.51
CA LEU A 244 -6.90 38.57 -3.93
C LEU A 244 -7.75 39.82 -4.21
N ALA A 245 -8.91 39.94 -3.58
CA ALA A 245 -9.83 41.07 -3.76
C ALA A 245 -9.23 42.39 -3.25
N ASP A 246 -8.47 42.32 -2.15
CA ASP A 246 -7.79 43.46 -1.56
C ASP A 246 -6.45 43.79 -2.26
N GLY A 247 -6.01 42.96 -3.22
CA GLY A 247 -4.77 43.17 -3.98
C GLY A 247 -3.51 43.08 -3.12
N VAL A 248 -3.53 42.25 -2.07
CA VAL A 248 -2.42 42.09 -1.12
C VAL A 248 -1.28 41.30 -1.76
N ASP A 249 -0.07 41.86 -1.71
CA ASP A 249 1.17 41.15 -2.06
C ASP A 249 1.69 40.38 -0.84
N ALA A 250 1.65 39.05 -0.91
CA ALA A 250 2.09 38.14 0.14
C ALA A 250 3.57 37.73 0.03
N VAL A 251 4.36 38.38 -0.83
CA VAL A 251 5.80 38.14 -0.92
C VAL A 251 6.50 38.77 0.27
N GLY A 252 7.18 37.95 1.06
CA GLY A 252 7.88 38.35 2.27
C GLY A 252 9.35 37.92 2.29
N ALA A 253 10.04 38.29 3.36
CA ALA A 253 11.37 37.76 3.66
C ALA A 253 11.30 36.25 3.94
N PHE A 254 12.44 35.58 3.82
CA PHE A 254 12.54 34.16 4.15
C PHE A 254 12.18 33.92 5.63
N PRO A 255 11.45 32.83 5.95
CA PRO A 255 11.07 32.52 7.31
C PRO A 255 12.27 32.06 8.15
N ALA A 256 12.33 32.51 9.41
CA ALA A 256 13.43 32.22 10.34
C ALA A 256 13.32 30.85 11.04
N ASP A 257 12.18 30.16 10.88
CA ASP A 257 11.87 28.90 11.56
C ASP A 257 12.30 27.64 10.78
N ARG A 258 12.87 27.80 9.58
CA ARG A 258 13.28 26.68 8.70
C ARG A 258 14.72 26.21 8.87
N GLY A 259 15.48 26.86 9.75
CA GLY A 259 16.88 26.54 9.98
C GLY A 259 17.80 26.83 8.78
N TRP A 260 17.31 27.57 7.78
CA TRP A 260 18.05 27.92 6.56
C TRP A 260 19.28 28.79 6.80
N ASP A 261 19.35 29.49 7.93
CA ASP A 261 20.56 30.21 8.37
C ASP A 261 21.77 29.28 8.52
N ARG A 262 21.54 27.98 8.76
CA ARG A 262 22.59 26.96 8.93
C ARG A 262 23.09 26.34 7.62
N LEU A 263 22.36 26.51 6.52
CA LEU A 263 22.69 25.92 5.22
C LEU A 263 23.88 26.59 4.52
N GLY A 264 24.57 27.51 5.20
CA GLY A 264 25.62 28.33 4.62
C GLY A 264 24.99 29.34 3.68
N SER A 265 25.56 30.55 3.63
CA SER A 265 24.98 31.59 2.81
C SER A 265 24.93 31.10 1.34
N VAL A 266 23.73 30.96 0.78
CA VAL A 266 23.50 30.78 -0.68
C VAL A 266 23.90 32.05 -1.45
N SER A 267 24.77 32.86 -0.86
CA SER A 267 24.94 34.30 -1.03
C SER A 267 26.37 34.68 -1.37
N GLU A 268 27.33 33.76 -1.35
CA GLU A 268 28.69 34.07 -1.82
C GLU A 268 28.73 34.27 -3.36
N THR A 269 27.68 33.85 -4.08
CA THR A 269 27.55 34.05 -5.55
C THR A 269 26.57 35.16 -5.95
N GLY A 270 25.96 35.87 -5.01
CA GLY A 270 25.31 37.17 -5.25
C GLY A 270 24.08 37.24 -6.18
N ALA A 271 23.38 36.13 -6.49
CA ALA A 271 22.41 36.11 -7.60
C ALA A 271 20.97 35.66 -7.29
N TYR A 272 20.54 35.55 -6.03
CA TYR A 272 19.15 35.16 -5.70
C TYR A 272 18.42 36.20 -4.84
N ALA A 273 17.16 36.47 -5.20
CA ALA A 273 16.25 37.27 -4.38
C ALA A 273 15.96 36.52 -3.06
N ARG A 274 16.07 37.23 -1.92
CA ARG A 274 15.77 36.70 -0.56
C ARG A 274 14.33 36.94 -0.14
N VAL A 275 13.43 36.90 -1.11
CA VAL A 275 11.99 37.09 -0.91
C VAL A 275 11.21 36.01 -1.63
N GLY A 276 10.05 35.65 -1.08
CA GLY A 276 9.18 34.62 -1.64
C GLY A 276 7.82 34.58 -0.94
N GLY A 277 6.88 33.83 -1.51
CA GLY A 277 5.63 33.49 -0.85
C GLY A 277 5.80 32.21 -0.04
N PHE A 278 5.59 32.27 1.27
CA PHE A 278 5.78 31.13 2.17
C PHE A 278 4.48 30.79 2.88
N VAL A 279 4.20 29.50 3.04
CA VAL A 279 3.12 29.02 3.90
C VAL A 279 3.58 29.12 5.35
N GLU A 280 2.84 29.91 6.14
CA GLU A 280 3.03 30.02 7.59
C GLU A 280 2.65 28.71 8.28
N GLY A 281 3.31 28.39 9.39
CA GLY A 281 2.97 27.20 10.17
C GLY A 281 3.17 25.87 9.43
N ALA A 282 3.97 25.80 8.35
CA ALA A 282 4.08 24.53 7.60
C ALA A 282 4.78 23.39 8.37
N ALA A 283 5.21 23.60 9.61
CA ALA A 283 5.64 22.53 10.52
C ALA A 283 4.50 22.04 11.44
N ASP A 284 3.44 22.84 11.58
CA ASP A 284 2.28 22.54 12.41
C ASP A 284 1.47 21.39 11.79
N PHE A 285 0.96 20.51 12.64
CA PHE A 285 0.18 19.36 12.20
C PHE A 285 -0.57 18.72 13.39
N ASP A 286 -1.87 18.48 13.25
CA ASP A 286 -2.64 17.68 14.21
C ASP A 286 -2.46 16.17 13.94
N ALA A 287 -1.35 15.62 14.42
CA ALA A 287 -1.06 14.20 14.25
C ALA A 287 -2.09 13.29 14.95
N GLY A 288 -2.69 13.75 16.06
CA GLY A 288 -3.64 13.00 16.86
C GLY A 288 -4.93 12.73 16.10
N LEU A 289 -5.43 13.72 15.36
CA LEU A 289 -6.61 13.60 14.50
C LEU A 289 -6.51 12.43 13.51
N PHE A 290 -5.31 12.20 12.96
CA PHE A 290 -5.05 11.16 11.97
C PHE A 290 -4.51 9.84 12.55
N GLY A 291 -4.42 9.72 13.88
CA GLY A 291 -3.86 8.54 14.54
C GLY A 291 -2.36 8.35 14.29
N ILE A 292 -1.64 9.43 14.00
CA ILE A 292 -0.21 9.42 13.69
C ILE A 292 0.57 9.72 14.97
N SER A 293 1.59 8.90 15.26
CA SER A 293 2.43 9.13 16.43
C SER A 293 3.28 10.40 16.27
N PRO A 294 3.62 11.12 17.35
CA PRO A 294 4.51 12.29 17.26
C PRO A 294 5.86 11.97 16.59
N ARG A 295 6.38 10.75 16.79
CA ARG A 295 7.63 10.30 16.17
C ARG A 295 7.48 10.16 14.65
N GLU A 296 6.39 9.59 14.18
CA GLU A 296 6.12 9.50 12.74
C GLU A 296 5.89 10.89 12.14
N ALA A 297 5.11 11.74 12.81
CA ALA A 297 4.80 13.09 12.35
C ALA A 297 6.07 13.95 12.14
N LEU A 298 7.09 13.80 13.00
CA LEU A 298 8.38 14.47 12.85
C LEU A 298 9.13 14.03 11.59
N ALA A 299 8.99 12.77 11.16
CA ALA A 299 9.66 12.24 9.97
C ALA A 299 8.86 12.47 8.67
N MET A 300 7.62 12.97 8.77
CA MET A 300 6.74 13.18 7.61
C MET A 300 7.05 14.49 6.89
N ASP A 301 7.12 14.44 5.57
CA ASP A 301 7.18 15.63 4.71
C ASP A 301 5.97 16.55 5.02
N PRO A 302 6.21 17.86 5.29
CA PRO A 302 5.14 18.85 5.42
C PRO A 302 4.06 18.80 4.35
N GLN A 303 4.41 18.44 3.11
CA GLN A 303 3.44 18.29 2.02
C GLN A 303 2.41 17.19 2.30
N GLN A 304 2.80 16.08 2.94
CA GLN A 304 1.87 15.02 3.34
C GLN A 304 0.96 15.47 4.48
N ARG A 305 1.51 16.23 5.43
CA ARG A 305 0.78 16.77 6.59
C ARG A 305 -0.30 17.76 6.16
N LEU A 306 0.10 18.76 5.36
CA LEU A 306 -0.81 19.77 4.82
C LEU A 306 -1.88 19.15 3.93
N LEU A 307 -1.54 18.15 3.10
CA LEU A 307 -2.54 17.49 2.26
C LEU A 307 -3.60 16.75 3.09
N LEU A 308 -3.22 16.12 4.20
CA LEU A 308 -4.19 15.46 5.09
C LEU A 308 -5.20 16.45 5.68
N GLU A 309 -4.72 17.57 6.21
CA GLU A 309 -5.58 18.62 6.78
C GLU A 309 -6.47 19.26 5.71
N VAL A 310 -5.89 19.65 4.57
CA VAL A 310 -6.65 20.26 3.47
C VAL A 310 -7.66 19.29 2.87
N ALA A 311 -7.35 17.99 2.77
CA ALA A 311 -8.30 16.99 2.32
C ALA A 311 -9.49 16.88 3.29
N TRP A 312 -9.22 16.85 4.60
CA TRP A 312 -10.25 16.83 5.64
C TRP A 312 -11.17 18.05 5.54
N GLU A 313 -10.59 19.25 5.51
CA GLU A 313 -11.33 20.53 5.40
C GLU A 313 -12.12 20.62 4.10
N SER A 314 -11.58 20.13 2.99
CA SER A 314 -12.29 20.16 1.70
C SER A 314 -13.57 19.33 1.72
N LEU A 315 -13.59 18.23 2.50
CA LEU A 315 -14.76 17.40 2.71
C LEU A 315 -15.77 18.08 3.64
N GLU A 316 -15.31 18.70 4.73
CA GLU A 316 -16.18 19.46 5.63
C GLU A 316 -16.84 20.65 4.92
N ASN A 317 -16.08 21.37 4.09
CA ASN A 317 -16.60 22.46 3.24
C ASN A 317 -17.60 21.96 2.19
N ALA A 318 -17.51 20.70 1.76
CA ALA A 318 -18.51 20.05 0.93
C ALA A 318 -19.76 19.59 1.70
N GLY A 319 -19.81 19.77 3.03
CA GLY A 319 -20.86 19.24 3.89
C GLY A 319 -20.80 17.72 4.07
N VAL A 320 -19.65 17.10 3.81
CA VAL A 320 -19.43 15.66 3.92
C VAL A 320 -18.65 15.36 5.19
N ALA A 321 -19.22 14.55 6.09
CA ALA A 321 -18.49 14.07 7.26
C ALA A 321 -17.31 13.19 6.79
N PRO A 322 -16.04 13.53 7.05
CA PRO A 322 -14.90 12.88 6.38
C PRO A 322 -14.84 11.36 6.57
N LEU A 323 -15.15 10.87 7.78
CA LEU A 323 -15.14 9.45 8.11
C LEU A 323 -16.37 8.67 7.59
N SER A 324 -17.40 9.35 7.07
CA SER A 324 -18.55 8.68 6.46
C SER A 324 -18.21 8.01 5.12
N LEU A 325 -17.08 8.38 4.52
CA LEU A 325 -16.58 7.84 3.25
C LEU A 325 -15.75 6.55 3.40
N ARG A 326 -15.57 6.05 4.64
CA ARG A 326 -14.84 4.79 4.88
C ARG A 326 -15.47 3.63 4.11
N GLY A 327 -14.65 2.86 3.40
CA GLY A 327 -15.04 1.74 2.57
C GLY A 327 -15.69 2.12 1.24
N GLN A 328 -15.71 3.41 0.88
CA GLN A 328 -16.32 3.87 -0.37
C GLN A 328 -15.29 4.01 -1.49
N GLN A 329 -15.76 3.84 -2.73
CA GLN A 329 -14.99 4.00 -3.97
C GLN A 329 -14.71 5.48 -4.27
N VAL A 330 -13.90 6.13 -3.43
CA VAL A 330 -13.47 7.53 -3.58
C VAL A 330 -11.99 7.55 -3.97
N GLY A 331 -11.68 8.15 -5.12
CA GLY A 331 -10.31 8.29 -5.59
C GLY A 331 -9.60 9.52 -5.02
N VAL A 332 -8.29 9.42 -4.83
CA VAL A 332 -7.40 10.51 -4.41
C VAL A 332 -6.35 10.72 -5.49
N TYR A 333 -6.38 11.90 -6.12
CA TYR A 333 -5.42 12.29 -7.16
C TYR A 333 -4.65 13.52 -6.69
N ALA A 334 -3.36 13.35 -6.43
CA ALA A 334 -2.51 14.40 -5.90
C ALA A 334 -1.36 14.75 -6.85
N GLY A 335 -1.19 16.04 -7.13
CA GLY A 335 -0.01 16.55 -7.80
C GLY A 335 1.05 16.94 -6.78
N THR A 336 2.30 16.51 -6.97
CA THR A 336 3.44 16.95 -6.16
C THR A 336 4.63 17.23 -7.07
N ASN A 337 5.59 18.00 -6.57
CA ASN A 337 6.92 18.16 -7.13
C ASN A 337 7.86 18.49 -5.98
N GLY A 338 9.13 18.07 -6.08
CA GLY A 338 10.13 18.36 -5.05
C GLY A 338 9.89 17.63 -3.72
N GLN A 339 10.79 16.72 -3.36
CA GLN A 339 10.77 16.04 -2.06
C GLN A 339 12.13 16.19 -1.40
N ASP A 340 12.30 17.27 -0.66
CA ASP A 340 13.57 17.69 -0.06
C ASP A 340 13.65 17.42 1.45
N TYR A 341 12.51 17.15 2.10
CA TYR A 341 12.46 16.95 3.54
C TYR A 341 13.32 15.75 4.01
N LEU A 342 13.37 14.65 3.26
CA LEU A 342 14.26 13.52 3.58
C LEU A 342 15.75 13.94 3.60
N ALA A 343 16.16 14.81 2.68
CA ALA A 343 17.52 15.32 2.65
C ALA A 343 17.79 16.28 3.82
N LEU A 344 16.79 17.07 4.23
CA LEU A 344 16.89 17.93 5.41
C LEU A 344 17.01 17.12 6.71
N LEU A 345 16.23 16.05 6.88
CA LEU A 345 16.38 15.09 7.98
C LEU A 345 17.78 14.45 7.97
N GLY A 346 18.27 14.13 6.75
CA GLY A 346 19.65 13.82 6.41
C GLY A 346 20.68 14.70 7.12
N LEU A 347 20.62 15.98 6.79
CA LEU A 347 21.54 17.01 7.28
C LEU A 347 21.38 17.29 8.79
N ALA A 348 20.18 17.11 9.33
CA ALA A 348 19.91 17.27 10.76
C ALA A 348 20.40 16.09 11.61
N GLY A 349 20.82 14.98 11.00
CA GLY A 349 21.22 13.76 11.71
C GLY A 349 20.05 12.92 12.21
N GLU A 350 18.82 13.18 11.73
CA GLU A 350 17.58 12.51 12.16
C GLU A 350 17.09 11.43 11.17
N SER A 351 17.89 11.14 10.13
CA SER A 351 17.62 10.16 9.07
C SER A 351 17.53 8.68 9.51
N GLY A 352 17.75 8.37 10.79
CA GLY A 352 17.94 7.01 11.29
C GLY A 352 16.66 6.21 11.59
N ASP A 353 15.48 6.85 11.51
CA ASP A 353 14.23 6.25 11.95
C ASP A 353 13.46 5.53 10.82
N GLY A 354 12.78 4.43 11.16
CA GLY A 354 12.04 3.57 10.22
C GLY A 354 10.89 4.25 9.46
N TYR A 355 10.56 5.49 9.81
CA TYR A 355 9.53 6.31 9.16
C TYR A 355 10.05 7.17 8.00
N GLY A 356 11.37 7.30 7.81
CA GLY A 356 11.93 8.17 6.77
C GLY A 356 11.45 7.84 5.35
N GLY A 357 11.31 6.55 5.03
CA GLY A 357 10.82 6.10 3.73
C GLY A 357 9.35 6.43 3.48
N THR A 358 8.47 6.08 4.41
CA THR A 358 7.03 6.34 4.26
C THR A 358 6.66 7.81 4.47
N GLY A 359 7.44 8.53 5.28
CA GLY A 359 7.24 9.96 5.54
C GLY A 359 7.57 10.86 4.35
N ASN A 360 8.38 10.38 3.38
CA ASN A 360 8.91 11.24 2.32
C ASN A 360 8.68 10.72 0.89
N SER A 361 8.13 9.51 0.70
CA SER A 361 7.81 9.01 -0.64
C SER A 361 6.63 9.73 -1.27
N GLY A 362 6.75 10.17 -2.52
CA GLY A 362 5.67 10.84 -3.26
C GLY A 362 4.43 9.96 -3.43
N SER A 363 4.60 8.64 -3.57
CA SER A 363 3.47 7.70 -3.63
C SER A 363 2.63 7.66 -2.35
N VAL A 364 3.22 8.01 -1.20
CA VAL A 364 2.52 8.00 0.09
C VAL A 364 1.62 9.23 0.25
N LEU A 365 1.83 10.29 -0.54
CA LEU A 365 1.05 11.52 -0.43
C LEU A 365 -0.46 11.27 -0.66
N SER A 366 -0.82 10.64 -1.79
CA SER A 366 -2.21 10.21 -2.06
C SER A 366 -2.63 9.01 -1.21
N GLY A 367 -1.75 8.01 -1.04
CA GLY A 367 -2.05 6.80 -0.29
C GLY A 367 -2.35 7.05 1.19
N ARG A 368 -1.71 8.05 1.82
CA ARG A 368 -1.94 8.39 3.24
C ARG A 368 -3.30 9.04 3.45
N VAL A 369 -3.76 9.88 2.52
CA VAL A 369 -5.14 10.43 2.54
C VAL A 369 -6.15 9.29 2.43
N SER A 370 -5.98 8.40 1.43
CA SER A 370 -6.85 7.23 1.29
C SER A 370 -6.83 6.35 2.54
N TYR A 371 -5.67 6.13 3.15
CA TYR A 371 -5.55 5.32 4.36
C TYR A 371 -6.23 5.97 5.57
N ALA A 372 -6.00 7.26 5.83
CA ALA A 372 -6.55 7.97 6.98
C ALA A 372 -8.09 8.06 6.92
N LEU A 373 -8.62 8.32 5.73
CA LEU A 373 -10.06 8.45 5.48
C LEU A 373 -10.73 7.11 5.14
N GLY A 374 -9.96 6.03 4.96
CA GLY A 374 -10.43 4.70 4.59
C GLY A 374 -11.09 4.62 3.21
N LEU A 375 -10.54 5.29 2.21
CA LEU A 375 -11.05 5.35 0.84
C LEU A 375 -10.51 4.17 0.02
N GLU A 376 -11.38 3.52 -0.76
CA GLU A 376 -11.05 2.31 -1.54
C GLU A 376 -10.88 2.58 -3.04
N GLY A 377 -11.06 3.84 -3.48
CA GLY A 377 -10.81 4.23 -4.86
C GLY A 377 -9.32 4.38 -5.21
N PRO A 378 -9.00 4.72 -6.47
CA PRO A 378 -7.62 4.88 -6.92
C PRO A 378 -6.88 5.96 -6.13
N ALA A 379 -5.71 5.65 -5.58
CA ALA A 379 -4.81 6.61 -4.96
C ALA A 379 -3.60 6.84 -5.85
N VAL A 380 -3.51 8.02 -6.47
CA VAL A 380 -2.49 8.34 -7.48
C VAL A 380 -1.79 9.64 -7.13
N THR A 381 -0.46 9.58 -7.08
CA THR A 381 0.39 10.77 -7.07
C THR A 381 1.03 10.95 -8.44
N VAL A 382 1.01 12.18 -8.98
CA VAL A 382 1.62 12.53 -10.27
C VAL A 382 2.59 13.69 -10.13
N ASP A 383 3.71 13.60 -10.86
CA ASP A 383 4.69 14.67 -11.00
C ASP A 383 4.89 15.01 -12.48
N THR A 384 4.45 16.21 -12.86
CA THR A 384 4.73 16.87 -14.13
C THR A 384 5.28 18.27 -13.89
N ALA A 385 6.05 18.44 -12.80
CA ALA A 385 6.55 19.72 -12.31
C ALA A 385 5.44 20.74 -12.03
N CYS A 386 5.47 21.92 -12.65
CA CYS A 386 4.52 23.00 -12.38
C CYS A 386 3.07 22.67 -12.81
N SER A 387 2.86 21.66 -13.67
CA SER A 387 1.52 21.25 -14.12
C SER A 387 0.91 20.10 -13.32
N SER A 388 1.58 19.59 -12.26
CA SER A 388 1.14 18.40 -11.52
C SER A 388 -0.30 18.47 -11.02
N SER A 389 -0.73 19.62 -10.49
CA SER A 389 -2.10 19.79 -9.96
C SER A 389 -3.17 19.70 -11.05
N LEU A 390 -2.94 20.30 -12.22
CA LEU A 390 -3.88 20.25 -13.35
C LEU A 390 -3.93 18.85 -13.97
N VAL A 391 -2.80 18.15 -14.04
CA VAL A 391 -2.77 16.75 -14.50
C VAL A 391 -3.51 15.84 -13.51
N ALA A 392 -3.34 16.02 -12.21
CA ALA A 392 -4.09 15.29 -11.19
C ALA A 392 -5.61 15.55 -11.32
N MET A 393 -6.01 16.80 -11.50
CA MET A 393 -7.42 17.17 -11.72
C MET A 393 -7.98 16.56 -13.01
N HIS A 394 -7.19 16.54 -14.10
CA HIS A 394 -7.57 15.88 -15.35
C HIS A 394 -7.80 14.38 -15.15
N MET A 395 -6.91 13.68 -14.44
CA MET A 395 -7.05 12.26 -14.14
C MET A 395 -8.27 11.98 -13.27
N ALA A 396 -8.54 12.82 -12.26
CA ALA A 396 -9.73 12.70 -11.42
C ALA A 396 -11.02 12.87 -12.24
N ALA A 397 -11.08 13.88 -13.11
CA ALA A 397 -12.21 14.10 -14.00
C ALA A 397 -12.45 12.92 -14.95
N GLN A 398 -11.37 12.35 -15.52
CA GLN A 398 -11.47 11.15 -16.36
C GLN A 398 -11.97 9.94 -15.57
N SER A 399 -11.52 9.76 -14.33
CA SER A 399 -11.98 8.65 -13.48
C SER A 399 -13.46 8.78 -13.11
N LEU A 400 -13.95 10.00 -12.82
CA LEU A 400 -15.38 10.22 -12.58
C LEU A 400 -16.20 9.87 -13.83
N ARG A 401 -15.70 10.26 -15.00
CA ARG A 401 -16.35 10.00 -16.30
C ARG A 401 -16.25 8.55 -16.76
N SER A 402 -15.28 7.76 -16.31
CA SER A 402 -15.24 6.32 -16.64
C SER A 402 -16.15 5.48 -15.74
N GLY A 403 -16.64 6.08 -14.64
CA GLY A 403 -17.22 5.36 -13.51
C GLY A 403 -16.20 4.44 -12.85
#